data_AF-A0A538HPY8-F1
#
_entry.id   AF-A0A538HPY8-F1
#
_cell.length_a   1.000
_cell.length_b   1.000
_cell.length_c   1.000
_cell.angle_alpha   90.00
_cell.angle_beta   90.00
_cell.angle_gamma   90.00
#
_symmetry.space_group_name_H-M   'P 1'
#
loop_
_entity.id
_entity.type
_entity.pdbx_description
1 polymer ?
#
loop_
_entity_poly.entity_id
_entity_poly.type
_entity_poly.pdbx_seq_one_letter_code
_entity_poly.pdbx_strand_id
1 'polypeptide(L)'
;MRLPRRLRHGEEATLVEHLDELRSRIIVALVALVVCGAVAFVFQHHILHWLSGPLPADRKNRLTTFGVVEPFLVTFKISLWVGFGAALPIILWQVWSFFAPAVEERSQRVV
;
A
#
# COMPACT_ATOMS: atom_id res chain seq x y z
N MET A 1 31.09 39.05 -17.99
CA MET A 1 31.14 38.16 -16.81
C MET A 1 29.72 37.73 -16.46
N ARG A 2 29.38 36.44 -16.59
CA ARG A 2 28.06 35.90 -16.23
C ARG A 2 28.09 35.53 -14.74
N LEU A 3 27.26 36.20 -13.94
CA LEU A 3 27.19 35.98 -12.48
C LEU A 3 26.68 34.56 -12.17
N PRO A 4 27.23 33.88 -11.15
CA PRO A 4 26.74 32.60 -10.69
C PRO A 4 25.38 32.80 -10.02
N ARG A 5 24.36 32.09 -10.52
CA ARG A 5 23.03 31.98 -9.89
C ARG A 5 23.22 31.38 -8.50
N ARG A 6 23.00 32.18 -7.46
CA ARG A 6 22.91 31.69 -6.07
C ARG A 6 21.58 30.93 -5.95
N LEU A 7 21.64 29.62 -5.69
CA LEU A 7 20.47 28.83 -5.35
C LEU A 7 19.88 29.35 -4.05
N ARG A 8 18.58 29.61 -4.06
CA ARG A 8 17.83 30.33 -3.03
C ARG A 8 17.52 29.33 -1.91
N HIS A 9 17.97 29.60 -0.68
CA HIS A 9 17.75 28.71 0.48
C HIS A 9 16.27 28.40 0.79
N GLY A 10 15.32 29.11 0.17
CA GLY A 10 13.89 28.80 0.24
C GLY A 10 13.44 27.62 -0.64
N GLU A 11 14.14 27.29 -1.73
CA GLU A 11 13.79 26.15 -2.58
C GLU A 11 14.20 24.81 -1.96
N GLU A 12 15.29 24.79 -1.19
CA GLU A 12 15.73 23.60 -0.45
C GLU A 12 14.77 23.27 0.71
N ALA A 13 14.26 24.29 1.41
CA ALA A 13 13.25 24.11 2.45
C ALA A 13 11.97 23.46 1.91
N THR A 14 11.45 23.92 0.76
CA THR A 14 10.23 23.37 0.15
C THR A 14 10.40 21.93 -0.33
N LEU A 15 11.54 21.56 -0.93
CA LEU A 15 11.79 20.17 -1.34
C LEU A 15 11.93 19.23 -0.13
N VAL A 16 12.60 19.67 0.93
CA VAL A 16 12.74 18.89 2.17
C VAL A 16 11.40 18.73 2.86
N GLU A 17 10.57 19.76 2.90
CA GLU A 17 9.22 19.75 3.49
C GLU A 17 8.28 18.81 2.73
N HIS A 18 8.32 18.82 1.39
CA HIS A 18 7.54 17.90 0.55
C HIS A 18 7.98 16.44 0.68
N LEU A 19 9.29 16.19 0.80
CA LEU A 19 9.84 14.85 1.06
C LEU A 19 9.47 14.35 2.46
N ASP A 20 9.38 15.23 3.44
CA ASP A 20 8.97 14.86 4.80
C ASP A 20 7.50 14.46 4.86
N GLU A 21 6.66 15.15 4.09
CA GLU A 21 5.25 14.80 3.90
C GLU A 21 5.10 13.43 3.25
N LEU A 22 5.90 13.14 2.21
CA LEU A 22 5.92 11.82 1.56
C LEU A 22 6.30 10.71 2.55
N ARG A 23 7.35 10.91 3.36
CA ARG A 23 7.79 9.95 4.38
C ARG A 23 6.68 9.62 5.37
N SER A 24 6.04 10.65 5.92
CA SER A 24 4.95 10.50 6.88
C SER A 24 3.78 9.69 6.29
N ARG A 25 3.39 9.99 5.05
CA ARG A 25 2.31 9.29 4.33
C ARG A 25 2.65 7.84 4.04
N ILE A 26 3.90 7.54 3.65
CA ILE A 26 4.37 6.16 3.45
C ILE A 26 4.28 5.36 4.75
N ILE A 27 4.69 5.94 5.88
CA ILE A 27 4.61 5.26 7.18
C ILE A 27 3.15 4.94 7.53
N VAL A 28 2.23 5.88 7.35
CA VAL A 28 0.80 5.66 7.62
C VAL A 28 0.22 4.57 6.70
N ALA A 29 0.55 4.59 5.40
CA ALA A 29 0.10 3.57 4.46
C ALA A 29 0.66 2.18 4.81
N LEU A 30 1.92 2.10 5.25
CA LEU A 30 2.56 0.86 5.66
C LEU A 30 1.94 0.31 6.95
N VAL A 31 1.67 1.17 7.93
CA VAL A 31 0.96 0.81 9.17
C VAL A 31 -0.45 0.32 8.85
N ALA A 32 -1.19 1.02 7.98
CA ALA A 32 -2.52 0.59 7.56
C ALA A 32 -2.49 -0.79 6.89
N LEU A 33 -1.52 -1.03 6.01
CA LEU A 33 -1.33 -2.33 5.36
C LEU A 33 -1.02 -3.44 6.37
N VAL A 34 -0.14 -3.18 7.34
CA VAL A 34 0.21 -4.14 8.40
C VAL A 34 -1.00 -4.44 9.28
N VAL A 35 -1.77 -3.43 9.67
CA VAL A 35 -2.98 -3.60 10.51
C VAL A 35 -4.05 -4.38 9.75
N CYS A 36 -4.37 -3.98 8.50
CA CYS A 36 -5.32 -4.70 7.66
C CYS A 36 -4.86 -6.14 7.36
N GLY A 37 -3.56 -6.34 7.12
CA GLY A 37 -2.96 -7.66 6.92
C GLY A 37 -3.03 -8.54 8.18
N ALA A 38 -2.76 -7.98 9.36
CA ALA A 38 -2.88 -8.68 10.63
C ALA A 38 -4.33 -9.09 10.90
N VAL A 39 -5.30 -8.19 10.65
CA VAL A 39 -6.73 -8.52 10.74
C VAL A 39 -7.09 -9.64 9.74
N ALA A 40 -6.69 -9.53 8.48
CA ALA A 40 -6.93 -10.57 7.48
C ALA A 40 -6.32 -11.93 7.88
N PHE A 41 -5.13 -11.92 8.49
CA PHE A 41 -4.49 -13.13 9.01
C PHE A 41 -5.24 -13.75 10.20
N VAL A 42 -5.78 -12.94 11.12
CA VAL A 42 -6.64 -13.45 12.21
C VAL A 42 -7.90 -14.10 11.64
N PHE A 43 -8.49 -13.53 10.59
CA PHE A 43 -9.68 -14.06 9.92
C PHE A 43 -9.37 -15.08 8.80
N GLN A 44 -8.13 -15.59 8.72
CA GLN A 44 -7.68 -16.49 7.64
C GLN A 44 -8.58 -17.72 7.46
N HIS A 45 -9.05 -18.33 8.55
CA HIS A 45 -9.92 -19.52 8.48
C HIS A 45 -11.25 -19.23 7.79
N HIS A 46 -11.83 -18.05 8.04
CA HIS A 46 -13.09 -17.64 7.42
C HIS A 46 -12.91 -17.32 5.95
N ILE A 47 -11.80 -16.62 5.61
CA ILE A 47 -11.43 -16.30 4.22
C ILE A 47 -11.19 -17.58 3.42
N LEU A 48 -10.44 -18.54 3.97
CA LEU A 48 -10.16 -19.83 3.34
C LEU A 48 -11.42 -20.66 3.17
N HIS A 49 -12.33 -20.68 4.16
CA HIS A 49 -13.61 -21.39 4.05
C HIS A 49 -14.49 -20.78 2.94
N TRP A 50 -14.55 -19.45 2.85
CA TRP A 50 -15.30 -18.76 1.79
C TRP A 50 -14.67 -19.00 0.41
N LEU A 51 -13.34 -18.96 0.32
CA LEU A 51 -12.60 -19.18 -0.93
C LEU A 51 -12.60 -20.66 -1.38
N SER A 52 -12.73 -21.61 -0.44
CA SER A 52 -12.81 -23.04 -0.73
C SER A 52 -14.22 -23.55 -1.06
N GLY A 53 -15.25 -22.76 -0.81
CA GLY A 53 -16.64 -23.05 -1.18
C GLY A 53 -16.88 -23.35 -2.68
N PRO A 54 -16.30 -22.59 -3.63
CA PRO A 54 -16.50 -22.82 -5.07
C PRO A 54 -15.49 -23.79 -5.71
N LEU A 55 -14.62 -24.47 -4.94
CA LEU A 55 -13.64 -25.38 -5.52
C LEU A 55 -14.31 -26.72 -5.95
N PRO A 56 -14.25 -27.09 -7.24
CA PRO A 56 -14.78 -28.37 -7.71
C PRO A 56 -14.06 -29.54 -7.04
N ALA A 57 -14.82 -30.58 -6.69
CA ALA A 57 -14.38 -31.74 -5.92
C ALA A 57 -13.15 -32.47 -6.54
N ASP A 58 -12.93 -32.34 -7.86
CA ASP A 58 -11.79 -32.94 -8.57
C ASP A 58 -10.41 -32.34 -8.25
N ARG A 59 -10.34 -31.15 -7.61
CA ARG A 59 -9.07 -30.60 -7.10
C ARG A 59 -8.85 -30.80 -5.61
N LYS A 60 -9.85 -31.27 -4.85
CA LYS A 60 -9.65 -31.61 -3.42
C LYS A 60 -8.54 -32.64 -3.22
N ASN A 61 -8.38 -33.56 -4.18
CA ASN A 61 -7.37 -34.63 -4.14
C ASN A 61 -6.04 -34.31 -4.86
N ARG A 62 -5.87 -33.10 -5.42
CA ARG A 62 -4.57 -32.61 -5.94
C ARG A 62 -3.86 -31.63 -5.01
N LEU A 63 -4.45 -31.39 -3.84
CA LEU A 63 -3.79 -30.81 -2.65
C LEU A 63 -2.88 -31.83 -1.95
N THR A 64 -2.46 -32.89 -2.64
CA THR A 64 -1.46 -33.84 -2.17
C THR A 64 -0.09 -33.17 -2.22
N THR A 65 0.20 -32.45 -1.14
CA THR A 65 1.43 -32.61 -0.36
C THR A 65 2.76 -32.55 -1.15
N PHE A 66 3.34 -31.35 -1.31
CA PHE A 66 4.80 -31.22 -1.48
C PHE A 66 5.51 -30.58 -0.27
N GLY A 67 4.79 -30.24 0.81
CA GLY A 67 5.41 -29.97 2.11
C GLY A 67 4.50 -29.21 3.08
N VAL A 68 4.79 -29.30 4.37
CA VAL A 68 4.07 -28.62 5.47
C VAL A 68 4.03 -27.08 5.28
N VAL A 69 4.94 -26.54 4.46
CA VAL A 69 5.10 -25.11 4.18
C VAL A 69 4.15 -24.60 3.10
N GLU A 70 3.68 -25.45 2.19
CA GLU A 70 2.80 -25.03 1.07
C GLU A 70 1.45 -24.45 1.54
N PRO A 71 0.72 -25.09 2.47
CA PRO A 71 -0.52 -24.54 3.02
C PRO A 71 -0.31 -23.19 3.72
N PHE A 72 0.84 -23.03 4.38
CA PHE A 72 1.23 -21.80 5.04
C PHE A 72 1.46 -20.67 4.02
N LEU A 73 2.24 -20.91 2.96
CA LEU A 73 2.49 -19.91 1.91
C LEU A 73 1.22 -19.52 1.15
N VAL A 74 0.32 -20.46 0.89
CA VAL A 74 -0.97 -20.19 0.25
C VAL A 74 -1.81 -19.28 1.13
N THR A 75 -1.96 -19.63 2.40
CA THR A 75 -2.71 -18.83 3.38
C THR A 75 -2.10 -17.45 3.59
N PHE A 76 -0.77 -17.37 3.65
CA PHE A 76 -0.04 -16.11 3.76
C PHE A 76 -0.28 -15.22 2.55
N LYS A 77 -0.13 -15.73 1.32
CA LYS A 77 -0.39 -14.97 0.09
C LYS A 77 -1.82 -14.47 0.03
N ILE A 78 -2.80 -15.31 0.37
CA ILE A 78 -4.22 -14.93 0.36
C ILE A 78 -4.47 -13.81 1.39
N SER A 79 -3.97 -13.97 2.62
CA SER A 79 -4.12 -12.96 3.67
C SER A 79 -3.48 -11.63 3.26
N LEU A 80 -2.35 -11.67 2.54
CA LEU A 80 -1.66 -10.49 2.05
C LEU A 80 -2.46 -9.78 0.95
N TRP A 81 -3.04 -10.52 0.00
CA TRP A 81 -3.90 -9.95 -1.05
C TRP A 81 -5.21 -9.38 -0.48
N VAL A 82 -5.84 -10.09 0.45
CA VAL A 82 -7.08 -9.64 1.11
C VAL A 82 -6.79 -8.43 1.99
N GLY A 83 -5.71 -8.46 2.78
CA GLY A 83 -5.27 -7.33 3.59
C GLY A 83 -4.93 -6.12 2.73
N PHE A 84 -4.26 -6.30 1.59
CA PHE A 84 -3.99 -5.24 0.63
C PHE A 84 -5.28 -4.67 0.03
N GLY A 85 -6.23 -5.52 -0.37
CA GLY A 85 -7.54 -5.09 -0.86
C GLY A 85 -8.33 -4.29 0.19
N ALA A 86 -8.27 -4.70 1.46
CA ALA A 86 -8.89 -3.98 2.57
C ALA A 86 -8.18 -2.66 2.90
N ALA A 87 -6.86 -2.59 2.73
CA ALA A 87 -6.06 -1.37 2.91
C ALA A 87 -6.15 -0.41 1.71
N LEU A 88 -6.60 -0.89 0.54
CA LEU A 88 -6.71 -0.15 -0.71
C LEU A 88 -7.37 1.24 -0.55
N PRO A 89 -8.55 1.41 0.10
CA PRO A 89 -9.16 2.73 0.28
C PRO A 89 -8.26 3.72 1.05
N ILE A 90 -7.54 3.24 2.07
CA ILE A 90 -6.63 4.07 2.87
C ILE A 90 -5.40 4.46 2.05
N ILE A 91 -4.82 3.50 1.33
CA ILE A 91 -3.66 3.71 0.45
C ILE A 91 -4.03 4.71 -0.65
N LEU A 92 -5.17 4.53 -1.31
CA LEU A 92 -5.66 5.44 -2.35
C LEU A 92 -5.87 6.86 -1.82
N TRP A 93 -6.45 7.01 -0.63
CA TRP A 93 -6.62 8.33 -0.01
C TRP A 93 -5.27 9.02 0.25
N GLN A 94 -4.29 8.28 0.79
CA GLN A 94 -2.97 8.83 1.08
C GLN A 94 -2.20 9.23 -0.17
N VAL A 95 -2.29 8.41 -1.22
CA VAL A 95 -1.68 8.69 -2.53
C VAL A 95 -2.34 9.90 -3.17
N TRP A 96 -3.68 9.97 -3.21
CA TRP A 96 -4.40 11.10 -3.80
C TRP A 96 -4.09 12.41 -3.09
N SER A 97 -4.10 12.40 -1.76
CA SER A 97 -3.80 13.57 -0.93
C SER A 97 -2.36 14.07 -1.13
N PHE A 98 -1.43 13.23 -1.60
CA PHE A 98 -0.05 13.65 -1.91
C PHE A 98 0.02 14.38 -3.26
N PHE A 99 -0.77 13.93 -4.24
CA PHE A 99 -0.83 14.56 -5.56
C PHE A 99 -1.68 15.84 -5.59
N ALA A 100 -2.71 15.95 -4.74
CA ALA A 100 -3.58 17.12 -4.67
C ALA A 100 -2.83 18.47 -4.50
N PRO A 101 -1.88 18.63 -3.56
CA PRO A 101 -1.15 19.90 -3.41
C PRO A 101 -0.28 20.25 -4.64
N ALA A 102 0.23 19.25 -5.37
CA ALA A 102 1.07 19.48 -6.55
C ALA A 102 0.29 20.07 -7.75
N VAL A 103 -1.04 19.94 -7.77
CA VAL A 103 -1.89 20.52 -8.83
C VAL A 103 -2.26 21.97 -8.51
N GLU A 104 -2.41 22.33 -7.24
CA GLU A 104 -2.91 23.65 -6.82
C GLU A 104 -1.85 24.77 -6.96
N GLU A 105 -0.56 24.46 -6.78
CA GLU A 105 0.53 25.42 -7.01
C GLU A 105 0.58 25.98 -8.44
N ARG A 106 0.06 25.24 -9.42
CA ARG A 106 0.02 25.69 -10.82
C ARG A 106 -1.05 26.75 -11.07
N SER A 107 -2.09 26.83 -10.24
CA SER A 107 -3.18 27.79 -10.43
C SER A 107 -2.87 29.17 -9.86
N GLN A 108 -2.01 29.28 -8.84
CA GLN A 108 -1.71 30.55 -8.16
C GLN A 108 -0.65 31.42 -8.85
N ARG A 109 -0.05 30.98 -9.97
CA ARG A 109 0.93 31.78 -10.71
C ARG A 109 0.33 32.53 -11.92
N VAL A 110 -1.00 32.52 -12.07
CA VAL A 110 -1.73 33.12 -13.20
C VAL A 110 -2.66 34.27 -12.77
N VAL A 111 -2.67 34.67 -11.49
CA VAL A 111 -3.43 35.84 -11.01
C VAL A 111 -2.52 36.88 -10.40
#